data_AF-A0A142YGH1-F1
#
_entry.id   AF-A0A142YGH1-F1
#
_cell.length_a   1.000
_cell.length_b   1.000
_cell.length_c   1.000
_cell.angle_alpha   90.00
_cell.angle_beta   90.00
_cell.angle_gamma   90.00
#
_symmetry.space_group_name_H-M   'P 1'
#
loop_
_entity.id
_entity.type
_entity.pdbx_description
1 polymer ?
#
loop_
_entity_poly.entity_id
_entity_poly.type
_entity_poly.pdbx_seq_one_letter_code
_entity_poly.pdbx_strand_id
1 'polypeptide(L)'
;MKASGKRSISIARMMLLVAAVAVVAASPRFLSAAYKFLSDSTVYAPGYTETGFESIRLGMRRAEVLSRLGPPLKTRPKAGSVVLSYSETHVDGFRVLGLDPAYQTYHHDRG
;
A
#
# COMPACT_ATOMS: atom_id res chain seq x y z
N MET A 1 -12.22 27.75 43.69
CA MET A 1 -11.17 27.68 42.64
C MET A 1 -10.42 26.36 42.83
N LYS A 2 -10.50 25.41 41.89
CA LYS A 2 -9.83 24.08 41.99
C LYS A 2 -8.37 24.22 41.54
N ALA A 3 -7.44 24.02 42.47
CA ALA A 3 -6.02 23.99 42.17
C ALA A 3 -5.68 22.71 41.38
N SER A 4 -5.42 22.85 40.08
CA SER A 4 -4.89 21.77 39.24
C SER A 4 -3.40 21.60 39.55
N GLY A 5 -3.09 20.67 40.45
CA GLY A 5 -1.72 20.29 40.77
C GLY A 5 -1.07 19.61 39.57
N LYS A 6 -0.19 20.33 38.87
CA LYS A 6 0.68 19.76 37.83
C LYS A 6 1.55 18.68 38.46
N ARG A 7 1.20 17.40 38.25
CA ARG A 7 2.02 16.27 38.68
C ARG A 7 3.29 16.28 37.82
N SER A 8 4.38 16.82 38.35
CA SER A 8 5.70 16.75 37.73
C SER A 8 6.11 15.29 37.61
N ILE A 9 6.15 14.78 36.37
CA ILE A 9 6.64 13.44 36.07
C ILE A 9 8.13 13.43 36.40
N SER A 10 8.57 12.54 37.28
CA SER A 10 9.97 12.44 37.64
C SER A 10 10.81 12.07 36.41
N ILE A 11 12.05 12.58 36.35
CA ILE A 11 12.98 12.32 35.25
C ILE A 11 13.13 10.82 34.99
N ALA A 12 13.17 9.99 36.04
CA ALA A 12 13.22 8.54 35.94
C ALA A 12 12.01 7.93 35.20
N ARG A 13 10.80 8.46 35.40
CA ARG A 13 9.60 8.02 34.68
C ARG A 13 9.60 8.48 33.23
N MET A 14 10.13 9.67 32.94
CA MET A 14 10.35 10.10 31.56
C MET A 14 11.35 9.18 30.85
N MET A 15 12.47 8.85 31.50
CA MET A 15 13.46 7.93 30.94
C MET A 15 12.90 6.53 30.69
N LEU A 16 12.07 6.01 31.59
CA LEU A 16 11.38 4.73 31.40
C LEU A 16 10.44 4.75 30.18
N LEU A 17 9.67 5.83 30.02
CA LEU A 17 8.79 6.00 28.86
C LEU A 17 9.58 6.09 27.55
N VAL A 18 10.68 6.84 27.53
CA VAL A 18 11.56 6.95 26.37
C VAL A 18 12.18 5.58 26.03
N ALA A 19 12.66 4.85 27.03
CA ALA A 19 13.22 3.51 26.83
C ALA A 19 12.17 2.52 26.32
N ALA A 20 10.95 2.55 26.86
CA ALA A 20 9.86 1.70 26.39
C ALA A 20 9.48 2.00 24.94
N VAL A 21 9.40 3.28 24.56
CA VAL A 21 9.16 3.68 23.17
C VAL A 21 10.30 3.24 22.25
N ALA A 22 11.55 3.40 22.69
CA ALA A 22 12.72 2.97 21.92
C ALA A 22 12.74 1.44 21.70
N VAL A 23 12.40 0.65 22.72
CA VAL A 23 12.29 -0.82 22.62
C VAL A 23 11.19 -1.22 21.64
N VAL A 24 10.04 -0.54 21.65
CA VAL A 24 8.95 -0.80 20.71
C VAL A 24 9.35 -0.43 19.28
N ALA A 25 9.99 0.73 19.08
CA ALA A 25 10.45 1.18 17.77
C ALA A 25 11.58 0.32 17.19
N ALA A 26 12.45 -0.23 18.05
CA ALA A 26 13.51 -1.17 17.66
C ALA A 26 13.00 -2.61 17.52
N SER A 27 11.73 -2.88 17.79
CA SER A 27 11.20 -4.24 17.70
C SER A 27 11.18 -4.72 16.24
N PRO A 28 11.49 -6.02 15.98
CA PRO A 28 11.50 -6.56 14.62
C PRO A 28 10.15 -6.41 13.90
N ARG A 29 9.05 -6.45 14.66
CA ARG A 29 7.69 -6.29 14.12
C ARG A 29 7.43 -4.88 13.65
N PHE A 30 7.84 -3.86 14.41
CA PHE A 30 7.68 -2.47 14.02
C PHE A 30 8.54 -2.14 12.79
N LEU A 31 9.80 -2.56 12.80
CA LEU A 31 10.72 -2.34 11.67
C LEU A 31 10.22 -3.05 10.40
N SER A 32 9.71 -4.28 10.51
CA SER A 32 9.13 -5.00 9.35
C SER A 32 7.88 -4.30 8.80
N ALA A 33 6.99 -3.81 9.66
CA ALA A 33 5.80 -3.08 9.24
C ALA A 33 6.16 -1.73 8.60
N ALA A 34 7.08 -0.98 9.20
CA ALA A 34 7.58 0.27 8.64
C ALA A 34 8.28 0.06 7.30
N TYR A 35 9.09 -0.98 7.18
CA TYR A 35 9.74 -1.33 5.91
C TYR A 35 8.72 -1.73 4.84
N LYS A 36 7.72 -2.56 5.15
CA LYS A 36 6.64 -2.87 4.21
C LYS A 36 5.89 -1.63 3.75
N PHE A 37 5.60 -0.71 4.67
CA PHE A 37 4.92 0.54 4.34
C PHE A 37 5.77 1.45 3.44
N LEU A 38 7.08 1.48 3.66
CA LEU A 38 8.02 2.27 2.84
C LEU A 38 8.32 1.62 1.49
N SER A 39 8.25 0.29 1.38
CA SER A 39 8.56 -0.47 0.17
C SER A 39 7.34 -0.73 -0.73
N ASP A 40 6.14 -0.35 -0.29
CA ASP A 40 4.92 -0.46 -1.11
C ASP A 40 4.87 0.71 -2.11
N SER A 41 5.60 0.58 -3.22
CA SER A 41 5.51 1.54 -4.31
C SER A 41 4.41 1.11 -5.28
N THR A 42 3.26 1.76 -5.18
CA THR A 42 2.21 1.65 -6.19
C THR A 42 2.56 2.57 -7.36
N VAL A 43 2.70 1.99 -8.55
CA VAL A 43 2.94 2.71 -9.80
C VAL A 43 1.61 2.82 -10.54
N TYR A 44 1.26 4.04 -10.95
CA TYR A 44 0.04 4.33 -11.70
C TYR A 44 0.35 4.58 -13.18
N ALA A 45 -0.66 4.39 -14.03
CA ALA A 45 -0.54 4.64 -15.46
C ALA A 45 -0.31 6.12 -15.78
N PRO A 46 0.40 6.43 -16.88
CA PRO A 46 0.54 7.81 -17.35
C PRO A 46 -0.84 8.44 -17.63
N GLY A 47 -1.14 9.56 -16.97
CA GLY A 47 -2.42 10.27 -17.12
C GLY A 47 -3.55 9.74 -16.23
N TYR A 48 -3.29 8.73 -15.40
CA TYR A 48 -4.25 8.32 -14.38
C TYR A 48 -4.52 9.47 -13.40
N THR A 49 -5.80 9.72 -13.14
CA THR A 49 -6.26 10.64 -12.10
C THR A 49 -7.43 10.02 -11.36
N GLU A 50 -7.52 10.27 -10.05
CA GLU A 50 -8.62 9.74 -9.23
C GLU A 50 -9.98 10.23 -9.76
N THR A 51 -10.09 11.52 -10.06
CA THR A 51 -11.30 12.12 -10.65
C THR A 51 -11.66 11.50 -12.00
N GLY A 52 -10.68 11.21 -12.85
CA GLY A 52 -10.90 10.50 -14.11
C GLY A 52 -11.47 9.10 -13.89
N PHE A 53 -10.95 8.38 -12.88
CA PHE A 53 -11.40 7.04 -12.52
C PHE A 53 -12.81 7.05 -11.93
N GLU A 54 -13.08 7.96 -11.01
CA GLU A 54 -14.40 8.19 -10.42
C GLU A 54 -15.44 8.61 -11.47
N SER A 55 -15.02 9.10 -12.64
CA SER A 55 -15.93 9.46 -13.72
C SER A 55 -16.36 8.28 -14.59
N ILE A 56 -15.69 7.12 -14.48
CA ILE A 56 -16.02 5.93 -15.27
C ILE A 56 -17.31 5.27 -14.77
N ARG A 57 -18.13 4.78 -15.71
CA ARG A 57 -19.40 4.09 -15.42
C ARG A 57 -19.46 2.76 -16.18
N LEU A 58 -20.20 1.80 -15.63
CA LEU A 58 -20.49 0.54 -16.32
C LEU A 58 -21.20 0.82 -17.65
N GLY A 59 -20.82 0.08 -18.69
CA GLY A 59 -21.36 0.25 -20.04
C GLY A 59 -20.66 1.32 -20.90
N MET A 60 -19.71 2.08 -20.34
CA MET A 60 -18.89 2.98 -21.17
C MET A 60 -18.10 2.22 -22.23
N ARG A 61 -17.98 2.83 -23.40
CA ARG A 61 -17.16 2.28 -24.49
C ARG A 61 -15.69 2.39 -24.14
N ARG A 62 -14.89 1.41 -24.57
CA ARG A 62 -13.44 1.37 -24.33
C ARG A 62 -12.74 2.69 -24.72
N ALA A 63 -13.09 3.27 -25.86
CA ALA A 63 -12.49 4.53 -26.33
C ALA A 63 -12.77 5.71 -25.37
N GLU A 64 -13.94 5.74 -24.75
CA GLU A 64 -14.32 6.77 -23.78
C GLU A 64 -13.61 6.59 -22.44
N VAL A 65 -13.38 5.33 -22.03
CA VAL A 65 -12.55 5.04 -20.87
C VAL A 65 -11.10 5.51 -21.10
N LEU A 66 -10.54 5.22 -22.28
CA LEU A 66 -9.18 5.62 -22.64
C LEU A 66 -9.03 7.14 -22.79
N SER A 67 -10.06 7.87 -23.24
CA SER A 67 -10.00 9.33 -23.32
C SER A 67 -10.01 10.00 -21.94
N ARG A 68 -10.63 9.36 -20.94
CA ARG A 68 -10.70 9.88 -19.56
C ARG A 68 -9.49 9.50 -18.71
N LEU A 69 -9.01 8.27 -18.85
CA LEU A 69 -7.94 7.71 -18.00
C LEU A 69 -6.57 7.66 -18.66
N GLY A 70 -6.48 7.93 -19.96
CA GLY A 70 -5.26 7.77 -20.72
C GLY A 70 -4.95 6.29 -21.04
N PRO A 71 -3.73 6.00 -21.52
CA PRO A 71 -3.31 4.64 -21.82
C PRO A 71 -3.09 3.82 -20.52
N PRO A 72 -3.55 2.56 -20.46
CA PRO A 72 -3.32 1.69 -19.30
C PRO A 72 -1.85 1.21 -19.26
N LEU A 73 -1.39 0.80 -18.07
CA LEU A 73 -0.10 0.13 -17.89
C LEU A 73 -0.06 -1.21 -18.61
N LYS A 74 -1.14 -1.99 -18.48
CA LYS A 74 -1.25 -3.33 -19.06
C LYS A 74 -2.65 -3.56 -19.61
N THR A 75 -2.72 -4.29 -20.72
CA THR A 75 -3.97 -4.73 -21.33
C THR A 75 -3.93 -6.25 -21.43
N ARG A 76 -4.93 -6.95 -20.88
CA ARG A 76 -5.01 -8.42 -20.94
C ARG A 76 -6.32 -8.86 -21.57
N PRO A 77 -6.30 -9.75 -22.57
CA PRO A 77 -7.53 -10.36 -23.08
C PRO A 77 -8.15 -11.26 -22.00
N LYS A 78 -9.48 -11.29 -21.94
CA LYS A 78 -10.28 -12.21 -21.11
C LYS A 78 -11.46 -12.67 -21.97
N ALA A 79 -11.99 -13.88 -21.78
CA ALA A 79 -13.06 -14.41 -22.64
C ALA A 79 -14.19 -13.39 -22.87
N GLY A 80 -14.35 -12.92 -24.12
CA GLY A 80 -15.34 -11.92 -24.52
C GLY A 80 -15.08 -10.47 -24.07
N SER A 81 -13.93 -10.16 -23.47
CA SER A 81 -13.63 -8.83 -22.91
C SER A 81 -12.13 -8.51 -22.88
N VAL A 82 -11.81 -7.29 -22.47
CA VAL A 82 -10.43 -6.84 -22.27
C VAL A 82 -10.33 -6.17 -20.91
N VAL A 83 -9.32 -6.56 -20.14
CA VAL A 83 -9.00 -5.96 -18.84
C VAL A 83 -7.91 -4.91 -19.03
N LEU A 84 -8.17 -3.69 -18.57
CA LEU A 84 -7.21 -2.57 -18.57
C LEU A 84 -6.72 -2.37 -17.13
N SER A 85 -5.41 -2.43 -16.90
CA SER A 85 -4.80 -2.24 -15.58
C SER A 85 -4.14 -0.86 -15.51
N TYR A 86 -4.53 -0.05 -14.51
CA TYR A 86 -4.05 1.33 -14.33
C TYR A 86 -3.15 1.51 -13.11
N SER A 87 -2.99 0.49 -12.27
CA SER A 87 -2.02 0.45 -11.19
C SER A 87 -1.33 -0.90 -11.14
N GLU A 88 -0.09 -0.90 -10.64
CA GLU A 88 0.64 -2.10 -10.28
C GLU A 88 1.45 -1.81 -9.01
N THR A 89 1.37 -2.71 -8.05
CA THR A 89 2.16 -2.64 -6.83
C THR A 89 3.40 -3.49 -7.01
N HIS A 90 4.58 -2.87 -6.96
CA HIS A 90 5.82 -3.61 -6.82
C HIS A 90 6.03 -3.88 -5.33
N VAL A 91 5.83 -5.14 -4.92
CA VAL A 91 6.32 -5.57 -3.62
C VAL A 91 7.75 -6.03 -3.86
N ASP A 92 8.72 -5.17 -3.56
CA ASP A 92 10.12 -5.60 -3.49
C ASP A 92 10.24 -6.62 -2.34
N GLY A 93 10.07 -7.88 -2.72
CA GLY A 93 10.21 -9.02 -1.83
C GLY A 93 11.64 -9.07 -1.34
N PHE A 94 11.87 -8.51 -0.17
CA PHE A 94 13.07 -8.70 0.62
C PHE A 94 13.27 -10.21 0.83
N ARG A 95 14.11 -10.83 -0.01
CA ARG A 95 14.58 -12.21 0.13
C ARG A 95 15.42 -12.29 1.40
N VAL A 96 14.78 -12.42 2.55
CA VAL A 96 15.43 -12.87 3.77
C VAL A 96 15.00 -14.30 4.04
N LEU A 97 15.98 -15.18 3.78
CA LEU A 97 16.13 -16.50 4.38
C LEU A 97 14.94 -17.46 4.21
N GLY A 98 14.82 -18.02 3.00
CA GLY A 98 14.57 -19.45 2.83
C GLY A 98 13.29 -20.03 3.44
N LEU A 99 12.20 -19.28 3.58
CA LEU A 99 10.90 -19.81 3.97
C LEU A 99 9.79 -19.31 3.02
N ASP A 100 9.21 -20.30 2.33
CA ASP A 100 7.97 -20.34 1.55
C ASP A 100 7.89 -19.74 0.12
N PRO A 101 7.75 -20.59 -0.92
CA PRO A 101 7.45 -20.20 -2.30
C PRO A 101 5.95 -19.90 -2.56
N ALA A 102 5.14 -19.65 -1.53
CA ALA A 102 3.68 -19.59 -1.66
C ALA A 102 3.10 -18.28 -2.23
N TYR A 103 3.93 -17.25 -2.49
CA TYR A 103 3.46 -15.95 -3.01
C TYR A 103 3.65 -15.77 -4.52
N GLN A 104 3.85 -16.87 -5.26
CA GLN A 104 4.05 -16.83 -6.71
C GLN A 104 2.89 -17.47 -7.49
N THR A 105 1.62 -17.30 -7.08
CA THR A 105 0.48 -17.72 -7.93
C THR A 105 -0.86 -17.05 -7.58
N TYR A 106 -1.02 -15.76 -7.83
CA TYR A 106 -2.35 -15.14 -8.01
C TYR A 106 -2.46 -14.40 -9.34
N HIS A 107 -1.92 -15.03 -10.39
CA HIS A 107 -2.32 -14.80 -11.77
C HIS A 107 -1.99 -16.06 -12.55
N HIS A 108 -2.85 -17.08 -12.44
CA HIS A 108 -3.24 -17.84 -13.62
C HIS A 108 -4.45 -18.71 -13.28
N ASP A 109 -5.48 -18.52 -14.10
CA ASP A 109 -6.30 -19.64 -14.59
C ASP A 109 -7.28 -20.29 -13.62
N ARG A 110 -8.57 -19.98 -13.79
CA ARG A 110 -9.61 -21.00 -13.83
C ARG A 110 -10.63 -20.62 -14.89
N GLY A 111 -10.83 -21.55 -15.83
CA GLY A 111 -11.95 -21.59 -16.76
C GLY A 111 -13.27 -21.87 -16.07
#